data_AF-A0A8D0L9F0-F1
#
_entry.id   AF-A0A8D0L9F0-F1
#
_cell.length_a   1.000
_cell.length_b   1.000
_cell.length_c   1.000
_cell.angle_alpha   90.00
_cell.angle_beta   90.00
_cell.angle_gamma   90.00
#
_symmetry.space_group_name_H-M   'P 1'
#
loop_
_entity.id
_entity.type
_entity.pdbx_description
1 polymer ?
#
loop_
_entity_poly.entity_id
_entity_poly.type
_entity_poly.pdbx_seq_one_letter_code
_entity_poly.pdbx_strand_id
1 'polypeptide(L)'
;SQCSFFLSYAPWCPACQQIESAWESFARNSEQLNIAVGKVDVTQEPGLSGRFFVTTLPTIYHAKDGVFRRFRGSRTLEDLQDYIIERKWEGVEPVAGWHSPSSIMMHGMAGLFHLSGWIRQVHSYFTSTLGIHVWGSYAILILATLLIGLILGLLYNSSMRYVTSMRGHGWMMRHTSDTLLP
;
A
#
# COMPACT_ATOMS: atom_id res chain seq x y z
N SER A 1 10.09 17.60 14.53
CA SER A 1 9.69 16.52 13.61
C SER A 1 10.94 15.82 13.10
N GLN A 2 10.94 14.49 13.11
CA GLN A 2 12.11 13.69 12.75
C GLN A 2 12.17 13.51 11.22
N CYS A 3 13.35 13.72 10.62
CA CYS A 3 13.56 13.40 9.21
C CYS A 3 13.76 11.89 9.06
N SER A 4 13.19 11.29 8.02
CA SER A 4 13.33 9.86 7.75
C SER A 4 13.81 9.60 6.34
N PHE A 5 14.69 8.62 6.17
CA PHE A 5 15.25 8.18 4.91
C PHE A 5 14.94 6.72 4.66
N PHE A 6 14.69 6.41 3.39
CA PHE A 6 14.35 5.08 2.96
C PHE A 6 15.04 4.73 1.64
N LEU A 7 15.80 3.64 1.64
CA LEU A 7 16.44 3.08 0.45
C LEU A 7 15.66 1.86 -0.03
N SER A 8 15.16 1.91 -1.26
CA SER A 8 14.64 0.73 -1.97
C SER A 8 15.77 0.06 -2.73
N TYR A 9 16.00 -1.23 -2.43
CA TYR A 9 17.06 -2.02 -3.04
C TYR A 9 16.57 -3.43 -3.43
N ALA A 10 17.37 -4.13 -4.24
CA ALA A 10 17.20 -5.54 -4.53
C ALA A 10 18.56 -6.26 -4.49
N PRO A 11 18.61 -7.52 -3.98
CA PRO A 11 19.88 -8.23 -3.75
C PRO A 11 20.65 -8.56 -5.03
N TRP A 12 19.96 -8.72 -6.15
CA TRP A 12 20.54 -9.02 -7.46
C TRP A 12 21.01 -7.79 -8.23
N CYS A 13 20.78 -6.58 -7.72
CA CYS A 13 21.09 -5.34 -8.43
C CYS A 13 22.53 -4.87 -8.12
N PRO A 14 23.45 -4.85 -9.11
CA PRO A 14 24.84 -4.45 -8.86
C PRO A 14 24.98 -2.99 -8.43
N ALA A 15 24.11 -2.09 -8.93
CA ALA A 15 24.10 -0.69 -8.50
C ALA A 15 23.65 -0.52 -7.03
N CYS A 16 22.84 -1.44 -6.50
CA CYS A 16 22.43 -1.43 -5.10
C CYS A 16 23.59 -1.85 -4.17
N GLN A 17 24.41 -2.80 -4.60
CA GLN A 17 25.57 -3.24 -3.82
C GLN A 17 26.63 -2.13 -3.67
N GLN A 18 26.76 -1.26 -4.67
CA GLN A 18 27.69 -0.12 -4.61
C GLN A 18 27.31 0.93 -3.57
N ILE A 19 26.01 1.19 -3.37
CA ILE A 19 25.53 2.17 -2.39
C ILE A 19 25.45 1.58 -0.96
N GLU A 20 25.42 0.25 -0.82
CA GLU A 20 25.18 -0.42 0.46
C GLU A 20 26.17 0.03 1.55
N SER A 21 27.47 0.10 1.23
CA SER A 21 28.49 0.56 2.18
C SER A 21 28.28 2.01 2.62
N ALA A 22 28.01 2.92 1.69
CA ALA A 22 27.73 4.33 1.99
C ALA A 22 26.45 4.48 2.82
N TRP A 23 25.42 3.68 2.54
CA TRP A 23 24.16 3.69 3.27
C TRP A 23 24.31 3.18 4.71
N GLU A 24 25.13 2.15 4.93
CA GLU A 24 25.42 1.66 6.28
C GLU A 24 26.18 2.70 7.10
N SER A 25 27.17 3.36 6.51
CA SER A 25 27.86 4.48 7.17
C SER A 25 26.90 5.63 7.49
N PHE A 26 25.99 5.95 6.57
CA PHE A 26 24.97 6.97 6.79
C PHE A 26 24.01 6.57 7.93
N ALA A 27 23.60 5.30 7.99
CA ALA A 27 22.76 4.77 9.06
C ALA A 27 23.47 4.81 10.42
N ARG A 28 24.78 4.59 10.50
CA ARG A 28 25.54 4.75 11.76
C ARG A 28 25.55 6.20 12.25
N ASN A 29 25.56 7.16 11.34
CA ASN A 29 25.53 8.60 11.66
C ASN A 29 24.10 9.13 11.91
N SER A 30 23.09 8.26 11.85
CA SER A 30 21.68 8.66 11.95
C SER A 30 21.30 9.22 13.34
N GLU A 31 21.85 8.64 14.42
CA GLU A 31 21.61 9.10 15.79
C GLU A 31 22.14 10.52 16.02
N GLN A 32 23.34 10.82 15.48
CA GLN A 32 23.97 12.14 15.60
C GLN A 32 23.17 13.22 14.86
N LEU A 33 22.59 12.87 13.72
CA LEU A 33 21.79 13.78 12.89
C LEU A 33 20.31 13.82 13.30
N ASN A 34 19.91 13.03 14.31
CA ASN A 34 18.52 12.84 14.73
C ASN A 34 17.59 12.51 13.55
N ILE A 35 18.02 11.58 12.69
CA ILE A 35 17.26 11.08 11.55
C ILE A 35 16.99 9.59 11.69
N ALA A 36 15.89 9.11 11.10
CA ALA A 36 15.64 7.68 10.97
C ALA A 36 16.10 7.21 9.59
N VAL A 37 16.84 6.11 9.49
CA VAL A 37 17.33 5.56 8.21
C VAL A 37 16.87 4.11 8.10
N GLY A 38 16.23 3.75 6.99
CA GLY A 38 15.74 2.39 6.72
C GLY A 38 16.11 1.91 5.32
N LYS A 39 16.23 0.59 5.16
CA LYS A 39 16.36 -0.08 3.86
C LYS A 39 15.19 -1.05 3.67
N VAL A 40 14.69 -1.16 2.46
CA VAL A 40 13.65 -2.14 2.09
C VAL A 40 14.02 -2.89 0.83
N ASP A 41 13.87 -4.19 0.96
CA ASP A 41 13.99 -5.14 -0.12
C ASP A 41 12.68 -5.20 -0.90
N VAL A 42 12.71 -4.68 -2.14
CA VAL A 42 11.52 -4.69 -3.00
C VAL A 42 11.15 -6.08 -3.52
N THR A 43 12.03 -7.07 -3.35
CA THR A 43 11.76 -8.47 -3.74
C THR A 43 10.92 -9.21 -2.71
N GLN A 44 11.07 -8.86 -1.42
CA GLN A 44 10.29 -9.44 -0.33
C GLN A 44 8.96 -8.71 -0.12
N GLU A 45 8.95 -7.39 -0.34
CA GLU A 45 7.80 -6.53 -0.06
C GLU A 45 7.29 -5.81 -1.33
N PRO A 46 6.65 -6.53 -2.27
CA PRO A 46 6.14 -5.93 -3.51
C PRO A 46 5.01 -4.91 -3.27
N GLY A 47 4.30 -5.03 -2.14
CA GLY A 47 3.28 -4.05 -1.74
C GLY A 47 3.87 -2.68 -1.43
N LEU A 48 5.03 -2.64 -0.77
CA LEU A 48 5.73 -1.39 -0.46
C LEU A 48 6.33 -0.75 -1.71
N SER A 49 6.92 -1.54 -2.62
CA SER A 49 7.47 -1.02 -3.87
C SER A 49 6.38 -0.38 -4.75
N GLY A 50 5.20 -1.00 -4.80
CA GLY A 50 4.02 -0.41 -5.43
C GLY A 50 3.56 0.87 -4.72
N ARG A 51 3.52 0.88 -3.38
CA ARG A 51 3.06 2.02 -2.58
C ARG A 51 3.94 3.28 -2.72
N PHE A 52 5.23 3.10 -3.01
CA PHE A 52 6.17 4.21 -3.24
C PHE A 52 6.48 4.40 -4.74
N PHE A 53 5.75 3.73 -5.64
CA PHE A 53 5.95 3.72 -7.08
C PHE A 53 7.45 3.63 -7.47
N VAL A 54 8.14 2.66 -6.88
CA VAL A 54 9.57 2.46 -7.13
C VAL A 54 9.75 1.84 -8.52
N THR A 55 9.98 2.67 -9.52
CA THR A 55 10.17 2.23 -10.92
C THR A 55 11.62 1.85 -11.24
N THR A 56 12.58 2.39 -10.47
CA THR A 56 14.02 2.22 -10.72
C THR A 56 14.76 1.96 -9.42
N LEU A 57 15.77 1.09 -9.44
CA LEU A 57 16.63 0.82 -8.28
C LEU A 57 18.07 1.28 -8.57
N PRO A 58 18.83 1.70 -7.55
CA PRO A 58 18.39 2.06 -6.21
C PRO A 58 17.67 3.42 -6.20
N THR A 59 16.61 3.55 -5.40
CA THR A 59 15.92 4.82 -5.16
C THR A 59 15.88 5.15 -3.68
N ILE A 60 16.21 6.40 -3.36
CA ILE A 60 16.20 6.95 -2.00
C ILE A 60 15.07 7.96 -1.87
N TYR A 61 14.28 7.82 -0.82
CA TYR A 61 13.26 8.79 -0.43
C TYR A 61 13.60 9.43 0.90
N HIS A 62 13.33 10.73 0.98
CA HIS A 62 13.37 11.52 2.20
C HIS A 62 11.94 11.89 2.58
N ALA A 63 11.57 11.66 3.84
CA ALA A 63 10.28 11.99 4.40
C ALA A 63 10.47 12.93 5.59
N LYS A 64 9.74 14.05 5.58
CA LYS A 64 9.70 14.99 6.70
C LYS A 64 8.32 15.59 6.79
N ASP A 65 7.71 15.56 7.98
CA ASP A 65 6.38 16.13 8.22
C ASP A 65 5.30 15.59 7.25
N GLY A 66 5.37 14.29 6.92
CA GLY A 66 4.46 13.65 5.96
C GLY A 66 4.72 13.99 4.49
N VAL A 67 5.69 14.87 4.19
CA VAL A 67 6.07 15.24 2.83
C VAL A 67 7.23 14.36 2.37
N PHE A 68 6.96 13.58 1.32
CA PHE A 68 7.93 12.71 0.69
C PHE A 68 8.63 13.43 -0.47
N ARG A 69 9.95 13.28 -0.56
CA ARG A 69 10.81 13.84 -1.60
C ARG A 69 11.73 12.75 -2.11
N ARG A 70 11.92 12.70 -3.42
CA ARG A 70 12.88 11.78 -4.04
C ARG A 70 14.26 12.41 -4.01
N PHE A 71 15.24 11.72 -3.42
CA PHE A 71 16.63 12.16 -3.47
C PHE A 71 17.21 11.90 -4.86
N ARG A 72 17.78 12.94 -5.48
CA ARG A 72 18.38 12.90 -6.83
C ARG A 72 19.88 13.24 -6.83
N GLY A 73 20.47 13.41 -5.65
CA GLY A 73 21.89 13.73 -5.50
C GLY A 73 22.82 12.55 -5.75
N SER A 74 24.09 12.79 -5.50
CA SER A 74 25.13 11.76 -5.50
C SER A 74 24.88 10.78 -4.36
N ARG A 75 24.96 9.49 -4.65
CA ARG A 75 24.68 8.41 -3.70
C ARG A 75 25.86 8.15 -2.74
N THR A 76 26.61 9.20 -2.40
CA THR A 76 27.76 9.12 -1.49
C THR A 76 27.35 9.53 -0.09
N LEU A 77 28.18 9.17 0.90
CA LEU A 77 27.91 9.47 2.30
C LEU A 77 27.82 10.99 2.53
N GLU A 78 28.74 11.73 1.94
CA GLU A 78 28.89 13.18 2.12
C GLU A 78 27.66 13.91 1.58
N ASP A 79 27.21 13.60 0.37
CA ASP A 79 26.05 14.28 -0.22
C ASP A 79 24.74 13.95 0.52
N LEU A 80 24.62 12.74 1.09
CA LEU A 80 23.49 12.39 1.95
C LEU A 80 23.49 13.19 3.27
N GLN A 81 24.67 13.41 3.86
CA GLN A 81 24.80 14.23 5.07
C GLN A 81 24.53 15.70 4.77
N ASP A 82 25.17 16.24 3.73
CA ASP A 82 25.01 17.63 3.29
C ASP A 82 23.56 17.93 2.92
N TYR A 83 22.85 16.98 2.32
CA TYR A 83 21.42 17.13 2.01
C TYR A 83 20.56 17.46 3.22
N ILE A 84 20.92 16.95 4.40
CA ILE A 84 20.22 17.22 5.66
C ILE A 84 20.78 18.45 6.37
N ILE A 85 22.09 18.56 6.46
CA ILE A 85 22.78 19.66 7.16
C ILE A 85 22.46 21.00 6.48
N GLU A 86 22.61 21.07 5.16
CA GLU A 86 22.37 22.28 4.37
C GLU A 86 20.90 22.47 3.98
N ARG A 87 20.02 21.55 4.40
CA ARG A 87 18.59 21.56 4.06
C ARG A 87 18.29 21.65 2.56
N LYS A 88 19.11 21.02 1.72
CA LYS A 88 18.91 20.94 0.26
C LYS A 88 17.52 20.37 -0.11
N TRP A 89 16.88 19.63 0.80
CA TRP A 89 15.52 19.13 0.65
C TRP A 89 14.44 20.22 0.52
N GLU A 90 14.69 21.46 0.94
CA GLU A 90 13.73 22.57 0.79
C GLU A 90 13.50 22.93 -0.69
N GLY A 91 14.53 22.81 -1.53
CA GLY A 91 14.46 23.07 -2.97
C GLY A 91 14.01 21.88 -3.82
N VAL A 92 13.83 20.70 -3.22
CA VAL A 92 13.40 19.50 -3.94
C VAL A 92 11.88 19.43 -3.97
N GLU A 93 11.32 19.37 -5.18
CA GLU A 93 9.89 19.19 -5.38
C GLU A 93 9.37 17.96 -4.64
N PRO A 94 8.28 18.10 -3.84
CA PRO A 94 7.67 16.98 -3.16
C PRO A 94 7.02 16.04 -4.17
N VAL A 95 7.02 14.75 -3.85
CA VAL A 95 6.24 13.76 -4.59
C VAL A 95 4.77 14.16 -4.49
N ALA A 96 4.07 14.21 -5.63
CA ALA A 96 2.69 14.65 -5.69
C ALA A 96 1.82 13.91 -4.67
N GLY A 97 0.96 14.65 -3.95
CA GLY A 97 0.13 14.10 -2.86
C GLY A 97 -0.78 12.93 -3.28
N TRP A 98 -1.14 12.82 -4.57
CA TRP A 98 -1.90 11.69 -5.11
C TRP A 98 -1.12 10.36 -5.16
N HIS A 99 0.22 10.41 -5.17
CA HIS A 99 1.12 9.25 -5.04
C HIS A 99 1.57 9.03 -3.59
N SER A 100 1.05 9.82 -2.64
CA SER A 100 1.46 9.68 -1.24
C SER A 100 0.98 8.34 -0.68
N PRO A 101 1.82 7.64 0.10
CA PRO A 101 1.47 6.35 0.68
C PRO A 101 0.21 6.40 1.55
N SER A 102 -0.16 7.56 2.11
CA SER A 102 -1.35 7.74 2.96
C SER A 102 -2.66 7.95 2.18
N SER A 103 -2.63 8.03 0.85
CA SER A 103 -3.83 8.23 0.03
C SER A 103 -4.73 7.00 -0.04
N ILE A 104 -6.04 7.21 -0.18
CA ILE A 104 -7.04 6.12 -0.33
C ILE A 104 -6.73 5.23 -1.54
N MET A 105 -6.34 5.83 -2.67
CA MET A 105 -5.97 5.08 -3.87
C MET A 105 -4.80 4.12 -3.61
N MET A 106 -3.79 4.56 -2.85
CA MET A 106 -2.60 3.76 -2.56
C MET A 106 -2.87 2.64 -1.55
N HIS A 107 -3.81 2.84 -0.62
CA HIS A 107 -4.33 1.74 0.19
C HIS A 107 -5.07 0.70 -0.66
N GLY A 108 -5.86 1.14 -1.64
CA GLY A 108 -6.53 0.25 -2.60
C GLY A 108 -5.55 -0.56 -3.44
N MET A 109 -4.51 0.08 -3.99
CA MET A 109 -3.48 -0.62 -4.76
C MET A 109 -2.69 -1.61 -3.91
N ALA A 110 -2.28 -1.23 -2.69
CA ALA A 110 -1.60 -2.15 -1.78
C ALA A 110 -2.49 -3.36 -1.42
N GLY A 111 -3.78 -3.14 -1.20
CA GLY A 111 -4.76 -4.21 -0.99
C GLY A 111 -4.84 -5.18 -2.17
N LEU A 112 -4.82 -4.66 -3.41
CA LEU A 112 -4.82 -5.48 -4.62
C LEU A 112 -3.55 -6.35 -4.74
N PHE A 113 -2.37 -5.80 -4.43
CA PHE A 113 -1.12 -6.56 -4.45
C PHE A 113 -1.05 -7.62 -3.35
N HIS A 114 -1.56 -7.34 -2.15
CA HIS A 114 -1.68 -8.36 -1.11
C HIS A 114 -2.67 -9.45 -1.50
N LEU A 115 -3.81 -9.07 -2.08
CA LEU A 115 -4.80 -10.02 -2.56
C LEU A 115 -4.22 -10.92 -3.65
N SER A 116 -3.45 -10.36 -4.59
CA SER A 116 -2.80 -11.14 -5.65
C SER A 116 -1.76 -12.12 -5.10
N GLY A 117 -0.95 -11.69 -4.13
CA GLY A 117 -0.02 -12.55 -3.40
C GLY A 117 -0.72 -13.71 -2.70
N TRP A 118 -1.81 -13.40 -1.99
CA TRP A 118 -2.62 -14.41 -1.29
C TRP A 118 -3.24 -15.42 -2.25
N ILE A 119 -3.83 -14.97 -3.37
CA ILE A 119 -4.37 -15.87 -4.40
C ILE A 119 -3.28 -16.81 -4.93
N ARG A 120 -2.08 -16.28 -5.20
CA ARG A 120 -0.95 -17.08 -5.68
C ARG A 120 -0.51 -18.11 -4.64
N GLN A 121 -0.53 -17.74 -3.36
CA GLN A 121 -0.20 -18.62 -2.26
C GLN A 121 -1.24 -19.73 -2.08
N VAL A 122 -2.53 -19.41 -2.15
CA VAL A 122 -3.63 -20.38 -2.13
C VAL A 122 -3.52 -21.36 -3.30
N HIS A 123 -3.30 -20.86 -4.52
CA HIS A 123 -3.10 -21.71 -5.71
C HIS A 123 -1.89 -22.64 -5.53
N SER A 124 -0.78 -22.11 -5.03
CA SER A 124 0.41 -22.92 -4.76
C SER A 124 0.15 -23.99 -3.71
N TYR A 125 -0.59 -23.68 -2.65
CA TYR A 125 -0.96 -24.61 -1.59
C TYR A 125 -1.81 -25.78 -2.13
N PHE A 126 -2.86 -25.48 -2.91
CA PHE A 126 -3.70 -26.51 -3.53
C PHE A 126 -2.93 -27.39 -4.53
N THR A 127 -1.98 -26.80 -5.27
CA THR A 127 -1.21 -27.53 -6.28
C THR A 127 -0.08 -28.35 -5.65
N SER A 128 0.59 -27.84 -4.60
CA SER A 128 1.76 -28.48 -3.98
C SER A 128 1.42 -29.46 -2.87
N THR A 129 0.35 -29.23 -2.10
CA THR A 129 0.03 -30.02 -0.90
C THR A 129 -1.06 -31.05 -1.16
N LEU A 130 -2.02 -30.75 -2.03
CA LEU A 130 -3.13 -31.65 -2.40
C LEU A 130 -2.91 -32.36 -3.74
N GLY A 131 -1.82 -32.07 -4.46
CA GLY A 131 -1.46 -32.71 -5.72
C GLY A 131 -2.48 -32.48 -6.86
N ILE A 132 -3.36 -31.50 -6.72
CA ILE A 132 -4.42 -31.23 -7.69
C ILE A 132 -3.78 -30.60 -8.92
N HIS A 133 -4.13 -31.13 -10.10
CA HIS A 133 -3.69 -30.58 -11.38
C HIS A 133 -4.05 -29.09 -11.48
N VAL A 134 -3.17 -28.27 -12.06
CA VAL A 134 -3.28 -26.81 -12.22
C VAL A 134 -4.68 -26.32 -12.68
N TRP A 135 -5.40 -27.09 -13.49
CA TRP A 135 -6.76 -26.77 -13.94
C TRP A 135 -7.81 -26.86 -12.81
N GLY A 136 -7.65 -27.81 -11.89
CA GLY A 136 -8.56 -28.00 -10.76
C GLY A 136 -8.48 -26.87 -9.74
N SER A 137 -7.29 -26.33 -9.48
CA SER A 137 -7.14 -25.19 -8.57
C SER A 137 -7.77 -23.92 -9.16
N TYR A 138 -7.67 -23.69 -10.48
CA TYR A 138 -8.40 -22.59 -11.13
C TYR A 138 -9.92 -22.77 -11.06
N ALA A 139 -10.44 -23.98 -11.25
CA ALA A 139 -11.87 -24.26 -11.16
C ALA A 139 -12.44 -23.97 -9.76
N ILE A 140 -11.70 -24.32 -8.70
CA ILE A 140 -12.10 -24.04 -7.30
C ILE A 140 -12.13 -22.54 -7.03
N LEU A 141 -11.12 -21.79 -7.49
CA LEU A 141 -11.08 -20.33 -7.32
C LEU A 141 -12.24 -19.63 -8.05
N ILE A 142 -12.61 -20.10 -9.24
CA ILE A 142 -13.75 -19.59 -10.00
C ILE A 142 -15.07 -19.91 -9.27
N LEU A 143 -15.25 -21.13 -8.78
CA LEU A 143 -16.44 -21.50 -8.02
C LEU A 143 -16.58 -20.66 -6.75
N ALA A 144 -15.48 -20.46 -6.02
CA ALA A 144 -15.45 -19.66 -4.80
C ALA A 144 -15.83 -18.19 -5.08
N THR A 145 -15.29 -17.58 -6.13
CA THR A 145 -15.62 -16.20 -6.52
C THR A 145 -17.08 -16.05 -6.95
N LEU A 146 -17.64 -17.02 -7.68
CA LEU A 146 -19.06 -17.04 -8.05
C LEU A 146 -19.97 -17.18 -6.83
N LEU A 147 -19.63 -18.07 -5.89
CA LEU A 147 -20.39 -18.24 -4.64
C LEU A 147 -20.36 -16.99 -3.77
N ILE A 148 -19.19 -16.36 -3.62
CA ILE A 148 -19.05 -15.09 -2.88
C ILE A 148 -19.89 -14.00 -3.54
N GLY A 149 -19.84 -13.88 -4.87
CA GLY A 149 -20.66 -12.91 -5.62
C GLY A 149 -22.16 -13.13 -5.43
N LEU A 150 -22.61 -14.38 -5.46
CA LEU A 150 -24.01 -14.75 -5.22
C LEU A 150 -24.45 -14.37 -3.79
N ILE A 151 -23.64 -14.72 -2.79
CA ILE A 151 -23.93 -14.41 -1.37
C ILE A 151 -23.99 -12.90 -1.15
N LEU A 152 -23.02 -12.14 -1.67
CA LEU A 152 -23.01 -10.68 -1.57
C LEU A 152 -24.22 -10.07 -2.29
N GLY A 153 -24.61 -10.59 -3.45
CA GLY A 153 -25.79 -10.13 -4.18
C GLY A 153 -27.09 -10.38 -3.40
N LEU A 154 -27.23 -11.54 -2.75
CA LEU A 154 -28.37 -11.85 -1.90
C LEU A 154 -28.41 -10.96 -0.64
N LEU A 155 -27.26 -10.70 -0.01
CA LEU A 155 -27.15 -9.78 1.13
C LEU A 155 -27.43 -8.33 0.73
N TYR A 156 -26.98 -7.89 -0.43
CA TYR A 156 -27.29 -6.55 -0.95
C TYR A 156 -28.78 -6.41 -1.25
N ASN A 157 -29.39 -7.41 -1.89
CA ASN A 157 -30.82 -7.39 -2.16
C ASN A 157 -31.66 -7.45 -0.88
N SER A 158 -31.28 -8.28 0.10
CA SER A 158 -32.00 -8.38 1.38
C SER A 158 -31.90 -7.09 2.19
N SER A 159 -30.73 -6.45 2.24
CA SER A 159 -30.53 -5.15 2.89
C SER A 159 -31.28 -4.03 2.16
N MET A 160 -31.29 -4.02 0.82
CA MET A 160 -32.06 -3.04 0.05
C MET A 160 -33.58 -3.21 0.26
N ARG A 161 -34.07 -4.45 0.32
CA ARG A 161 -35.47 -4.77 0.68
C ARG A 161 -35.81 -4.38 2.11
N TYR A 162 -34.87 -4.54 3.05
CA TYR A 162 -35.05 -4.10 4.43
C TYR A 162 -35.18 -2.56 4.53
N VAL A 163 -34.33 -1.83 3.80
CA VAL A 163 -34.37 -0.35 3.75
C VAL A 163 -35.64 0.17 3.08
N THR A 164 -36.09 -0.45 1.98
CA THR A 164 -37.37 -0.06 1.34
C THR A 164 -38.58 -0.41 2.21
N SER A 165 -38.55 -1.53 2.94
CA SER A 165 -39.58 -1.87 3.93
C SER A 165 -39.64 -0.86 5.09
N MET A 166 -38.50 -0.45 5.65
CA MET A 166 -38.43 0.58 6.70
C MET A 166 -38.92 1.94 6.21
N ARG A 167 -38.61 2.34 4.97
CA ARG A 167 -39.20 3.53 4.35
C ARG A 167 -40.72 3.41 4.22
N GLY A 168 -41.24 2.25 3.81
CA GLY A 168 -42.68 1.98 3.74
C GLY A 168 -43.40 2.13 5.09
N HIS A 169 -42.83 1.58 6.16
CA HIS A 169 -43.37 1.74 7.52
C HIS A 169 -43.28 3.19 8.04
N GLY A 170 -42.26 3.96 7.63
CA GLY A 170 -42.14 5.40 7.94
C GLY A 170 -43.19 6.29 7.26
N TRP A 171 -43.65 5.93 6.07
CA TRP A 171 -44.76 6.61 5.38
C TRP A 171 -46.12 6.29 6.02
N MET A 172 -46.32 5.06 6.51
CA MET A 172 -47.58 4.63 7.12
C MET A 172 -47.81 5.25 8.51
N MET A 173 -46.76 5.51 9.30
CA MET A 173 -46.85 6.19 10.60
C MET A 173 -47.07 7.70 10.50
N ARG A 174 -46.70 8.32 9.36
CA ARG A 174 -46.93 9.75 9.12
C ARG A 174 -48.38 10.03 8.72
N HIS A 175 -49.00 9.15 7.93
CA HIS A 175 -50.40 9.30 7.53
C HIS A 175 -51.43 9.02 8.64
N THR A 176 -51.11 8.17 9.62
CA THR A 176 -51.99 7.93 10.79
C THR A 176 -51.95 9.05 11.82
N SER A 177 -50.89 9.88 11.85
CA SER A 177 -50.84 11.06 12.73
C SER A 177 -51.66 12.23 12.20
N ASP A 178 -51.78 12.37 10.87
CA ASP A 178 -52.55 13.44 10.22
C ASP A 178 -54.07 13.19 10.20
N THR A 179 -54.53 11.99 10.57
CA THR A 179 -55.96 11.60 10.59
C THR A 179 -56.57 11.52 11.99
N LEU A 180 -55.79 11.82 13.04
CA LEU A 180 -56.19 11.69 14.46
C LEU A 180 -56.23 13.01 15.24
N LEU A 181 -56.14 14.16 14.57
CA LEU A 181 -56.35 15.48 15.16
C LEU A 181 -57.59 16.16 14.53
N PRO A 182 -58.78 16.04 15.15
CA PRO A 182 -59.91 16.92 14.86
C PRO A 182 -59.71 18.35 15.40
#